data_AF-A0A497KQE2-F1
#
_entry.id   AF-A0A497KQE2-F1
#
_cell.length_a   1.000
_cell.length_b   1.000
_cell.length_c   1.000
_cell.angle_alpha   90.00
_cell.angle_beta   90.00
_cell.angle_gamma   90.00
#
_symmetry.space_group_name_H-M   'P 1'
#
loop_
_entity.id
_entity.type
_entity.pdbx_description
1 polymer ?
#
loop_
_entity_poly.entity_id
_entity_poly.type
_entity_poly.pdbx_seq_one_letter_code
_entity_poly.pdbx_strand_id
1 'polypeptide(L)'
;FSGPLWLGKLWEKEFVKKMVETVDKKILGQKKRITKILERILEEVDGNPTYYVLSHLCDLINVPVPPLTIILERIRKEGYKAYPTHFNSQGIRTDIPVETLKRILSKTR
;
A
#
# COMPACT_ATOMS: atom_id res chain seq x y z
N PHE A 1 23.96 -3.51 6.51
CA PHE A 1 23.06 -2.75 7.42
C PHE A 1 22.63 -1.49 6.70
N SER A 2 21.33 -1.30 6.52
CA SER A 2 20.78 -0.01 6.08
C SER A 2 20.55 0.82 7.34
N GLY A 3 20.96 2.10 7.31
CA GLY A 3 21.28 2.93 8.47
C GLY A 3 20.16 3.20 9.50
N PRO A 4 20.33 4.19 10.40
CA PRO A 4 19.27 4.56 11.33
C PRO A 4 18.08 5.10 10.53
N LEU A 5 16.95 4.41 10.65
CA LEU A 5 15.73 4.68 9.90
C LEU A 5 14.59 4.98 10.88
N TRP A 6 13.68 5.86 10.47
CA TRP A 6 12.44 6.05 11.20
C TRP A 6 11.51 4.86 10.96
N LEU A 7 11.29 4.05 12.00
CA LEU A 7 10.41 2.88 11.96
C LEU A 7 9.03 3.16 12.61
N GLY A 8 8.80 4.40 13.05
CA GLY A 8 7.54 4.83 13.64
C GLY A 8 6.44 5.06 12.59
N LYS A 9 5.30 5.58 13.05
CA LYS A 9 4.22 6.00 12.16
C LYS A 9 4.70 7.13 11.25
N LEU A 10 4.41 7.02 9.95
CA LEU A 10 4.72 8.06 8.96
C LEU A 10 3.63 9.14 8.91
N TRP A 11 2.39 8.78 9.27
CA TRP A 11 1.24 9.67 9.23
C TRP A 11 0.41 9.56 10.50
N GLU A 12 -0.26 10.66 10.82
CA GLU A 12 -1.24 10.76 11.90
C GLU A 12 -2.63 10.79 11.26
N LYS A 13 -3.47 9.80 11.61
CA LYS A 13 -4.72 9.50 10.91
C LYS A 13 -5.72 10.65 10.96
N GLU A 14 -5.86 11.31 12.12
CA GLU A 14 -6.80 12.40 12.29
C GLU A 14 -6.33 13.66 11.55
N PHE A 15 -5.02 13.90 11.49
CA PHE A 15 -4.47 14.95 10.65
C PHE A 15 -4.77 14.73 9.16
N VAL A 16 -4.56 13.53 8.63
CA VAL A 16 -4.85 13.23 7.22
C VAL A 16 -6.34 13.39 6.89
N LYS A 17 -7.24 12.95 7.79
CA LYS A 17 -8.69 13.19 7.61
C LYS A 17 -9.03 14.68 7.51
N LYS A 18 -8.49 15.50 8.41
CA LYS A 18 -8.67 16.96 8.37
C LYS A 18 -8.15 17.57 7.07
N MET A 19 -7.06 17.05 6.51
CA MET A 19 -6.55 17.50 5.22
C MET A 19 -7.53 17.20 4.08
N VAL A 20 -8.13 16.01 4.04
CA VAL A 20 -9.14 15.65 3.02
C VAL A 20 -10.32 16.63 3.07
N GLU A 21 -10.88 16.88 4.26
CA GLU A 21 -11.98 17.83 4.44
C GLU A 21 -11.61 19.27 4.03
N THR A 22 -10.35 19.66 4.26
CA THR A 22 -9.86 20.99 3.90
C THR A 22 -9.71 21.15 2.39
N VAL A 23 -9.26 20.11 1.70
CA VAL A 23 -9.14 20.08 0.24
C VAL A 23 -10.52 20.23 -0.41
N ASP A 24 -11.56 19.66 0.19
CA ASP A 24 -12.93 19.81 -0.31
C ASP A 24 -13.47 21.23 -0.22
N LYS A 25 -13.03 22.00 0.78
CA LYS A 25 -13.47 23.39 1.01
C LYS A 25 -12.65 24.43 0.24
N LYS A 26 -11.48 24.07 -0.29
CA LYS A 26 -10.58 25.00 -1.01
C LYS A 26 -10.68 24.87 -2.52
N ILE A 27 -10.45 25.98 -3.21
CA ILE A 27 -10.24 26.00 -4.66
C ILE A 27 -8.75 25.73 -4.91
N LEU A 28 -8.44 24.53 -5.41
CA LEU A 28 -7.09 24.09 -5.71
C LEU A 28 -7.04 23.62 -7.16
N GLY A 29 -6.04 24.07 -7.93
CA GLY A 29 -5.90 23.71 -9.35
C GLY A 29 -5.75 22.20 -9.61
N GLN A 30 -5.23 21.45 -8.63
CA GLN A 30 -5.05 19.98 -8.72
C GLN A 30 -5.89 19.22 -7.67
N LYS A 31 -7.06 19.76 -7.29
CA LYS A 31 -7.92 19.18 -6.24
C LYS A 31 -8.10 17.67 -6.36
N LYS A 32 -8.52 17.16 -7.53
CA LYS A 32 -8.74 15.72 -7.77
C LYS A 32 -7.50 14.86 -7.48
N ARG A 33 -6.32 15.31 -7.90
CA ARG A 33 -5.06 14.57 -7.69
C ARG A 33 -4.68 14.55 -6.21
N ILE A 34 -4.83 15.69 -5.53
CA ILE A 34 -4.53 15.83 -4.10
C ILE A 34 -5.45 14.93 -3.29
N THR A 35 -6.77 14.98 -3.54
CA THR A 35 -7.76 14.13 -2.88
C THR A 35 -7.39 12.66 -3.03
N LYS A 36 -7.10 12.20 -4.25
CA LYS A 36 -6.71 10.80 -4.50
C LYS A 36 -5.47 10.35 -3.72
N ILE A 37 -4.48 11.23 -3.57
CA ILE A 37 -3.27 10.93 -2.78
C ILE A 37 -3.62 10.84 -1.29
N LEU A 38 -4.42 11.76 -0.78
CA LEU A 38 -4.80 11.78 0.64
C LEU A 38 -5.69 10.59 1.02
N GLU A 39 -6.65 10.22 0.15
CA GLU A 39 -7.46 9.01 0.30
C GLU A 39 -6.55 7.77 0.38
N ARG A 40 -5.54 7.70 -0.50
CA ARG A 40 -4.57 6.62 -0.50
C ARG A 40 -3.74 6.55 0.78
N ILE A 41 -3.28 7.71 1.27
CA ILE A 41 -2.55 7.79 2.55
C ILE A 41 -3.45 7.33 3.71
N LEU A 42 -4.73 7.70 3.67
CA LEU A 42 -5.70 7.33 4.70
C LEU A 42 -5.97 5.82 4.72
N GLU A 43 -5.96 5.16 3.56
CA GLU A 43 -6.03 3.69 3.47
C GLU A 43 -4.79 3.03 4.09
N GLU A 44 -3.60 3.58 3.87
CA GLU A 44 -2.34 2.92 4.25
C GLU A 44 -1.76 3.33 5.62
N VAL A 45 -2.40 4.28 6.31
CA VAL A 45 -1.95 4.83 7.60
C VAL A 45 -1.75 3.77 8.69
N ASP A 46 -2.56 2.70 8.63
CA ASP A 46 -2.53 1.58 9.58
C ASP A 46 -1.61 0.43 9.09
N GLY A 47 -0.92 0.62 7.96
CA GLY A 47 -0.01 -0.35 7.36
C GLY A 47 1.42 -0.29 7.90
N ASN A 48 2.17 -1.37 7.65
CA ASN A 48 3.58 -1.49 8.04
C ASN A 48 4.45 -0.36 7.45
N PRO A 49 5.57 0.00 8.10
CA PRO A 49 6.45 1.07 7.63
C PRO A 49 7.11 0.76 6.27
N THR A 50 7.27 -0.53 5.95
CA THR A 50 7.80 -1.02 4.68
C THR A 50 6.70 -1.58 3.78
N TYR A 51 7.02 -1.73 2.49
CA TYR A 51 6.12 -2.26 1.48
C TYR A 51 6.85 -3.20 0.53
N TYR A 52 6.10 -4.09 -0.10
CA TYR A 52 6.57 -4.94 -1.19
C TYR A 52 6.14 -4.36 -2.53
N VAL A 53 6.99 -4.46 -3.55
CA VAL A 53 6.63 -4.13 -4.93
C VAL A 53 6.29 -5.43 -5.65
N LEU A 54 5.04 -5.53 -6.12
CA LEU A 54 4.50 -6.77 -6.69
C LEU A 54 5.29 -7.22 -7.94
N SER A 55 5.62 -6.30 -8.85
CA SER A 55 6.42 -6.61 -10.05
C SER A 55 7.77 -7.21 -9.70
N HIS A 56 8.54 -6.54 -8.83
CA HIS A 56 9.84 -7.05 -8.38
C HIS A 56 9.74 -8.44 -7.74
N LEU A 57 8.70 -8.69 -6.95
CA LEU A 57 8.53 -9.98 -6.29
C LEU A 57 8.16 -11.08 -7.30
N CYS A 58 7.33 -10.75 -8.30
CA CYS A 58 6.96 -11.64 -9.39
C CYS A 58 8.15 -11.97 -10.30
N ASP A 59 8.99 -10.98 -10.62
CA ASP A 59 10.21 -11.16 -11.41
C ASP A 59 11.18 -12.09 -10.70
N LEU A 60 11.32 -11.96 -9.37
CA LEU A 60 12.21 -12.80 -8.56
C LEU A 60 11.81 -14.29 -8.57
N ILE A 61 10.51 -14.58 -8.69
CA ILE A 61 9.97 -15.95 -8.69
C ILE A 61 9.51 -16.42 -10.09
N ASN A 62 9.78 -15.60 -11.12
CA ASN A 62 9.46 -15.86 -12.53
C ASN A 62 7.98 -16.21 -12.79
N VAL A 63 7.07 -15.39 -12.25
CA VAL A 63 5.61 -15.51 -12.47
C VAL A 63 5.04 -14.25 -13.11
N PRO A 64 3.95 -14.33 -13.91
CA PRO A 64 3.30 -13.16 -14.44
C PRO A 64 2.75 -12.28 -13.31
N VAL A 65 2.80 -10.95 -13.51
CA VAL A 65 2.32 -9.98 -12.53
C VAL A 65 0.78 -9.94 -12.55
N PRO A 66 0.09 -10.39 -11.49
CA PRO A 66 -1.36 -10.32 -11.42
C PRO A 66 -1.83 -8.89 -11.09
N PRO A 67 -3.12 -8.58 -11.32
CA PRO A 67 -3.71 -7.33 -10.87
C PRO A 67 -3.56 -7.14 -9.35
N LEU A 68 -3.12 -5.94 -8.93
CA LEU A 68 -2.90 -5.60 -7.53
C LEU A 68 -4.14 -5.85 -6.66
N THR A 69 -5.32 -5.52 -7.18
CA THR A 69 -6.61 -5.70 -6.51
C THR A 69 -6.85 -7.16 -6.11
N ILE A 70 -6.59 -8.10 -7.01
CA ILE A 70 -6.76 -9.55 -6.76
C ILE A 70 -5.82 -10.01 -5.63
N ILE A 71 -4.58 -9.53 -5.63
CA ILE A 71 -3.61 -9.91 -4.58
C ILE A 71 -4.01 -9.33 -3.23
N LEU A 72 -4.42 -8.07 -3.16
CA LEU A 72 -4.91 -7.45 -1.92
C LEU A 72 -6.09 -8.24 -1.35
N GLU A 73 -7.04 -8.63 -2.19
CA GLU A 73 -8.19 -9.44 -1.77
C GLU A 73 -7.77 -10.81 -1.26
N ARG A 74 -6.83 -11.49 -1.95
CA ARG A 74 -6.31 -12.80 -1.51
C ARG A 74 -5.61 -12.70 -0.15
N ILE A 75 -4.75 -11.69 0.04
CA ILE A 75 -4.06 -11.46 1.31
C ILE A 75 -5.07 -11.22 2.44
N ARG A 76 -6.07 -10.37 2.19
CA ARG A 76 -7.17 -10.10 3.14
C ARG A 76 -8.00 -11.35 3.46
N LYS A 77 -8.26 -12.20 2.46
CA LYS A 77 -8.98 -13.48 2.64
C LYS A 77 -8.19 -14.48 3.49
N GLU A 78 -6.85 -14.44 3.47
CA GLU A 78 -6.01 -15.23 4.38
C GLU A 78 -5.88 -14.61 5.79
N GLY A 79 -6.58 -13.51 6.08
CA GLY A 79 -6.64 -12.90 7.41
C GLY A 79 -5.55 -11.85 7.69
N TYR A 80 -4.74 -11.51 6.69
CA TYR A 80 -3.67 -10.52 6.81
C TYR A 80 -4.15 -9.13 6.43
N LYS A 81 -3.50 -8.11 6.98
CA LYS A 81 -3.72 -6.72 6.57
C LYS A 81 -3.01 -6.47 5.25
N ALA A 82 -3.70 -5.85 4.32
CA ALA A 82 -3.13 -5.47 3.04
C ALA A 82 -3.64 -4.10 2.63
N TYR A 83 -2.72 -3.17 2.44
CA TYR A 83 -3.00 -1.82 2.01
C TYR A 83 -2.16 -1.49 0.79
N PRO A 84 -2.76 -0.84 -0.18
CA PRO A 84 -2.02 -0.40 -1.35
C PRO A 84 -1.33 0.93 -1.01
N THR A 85 -0.12 1.20 -1.52
CA THR A 85 0.68 2.38 -1.10
C THR A 85 0.62 3.51 -2.11
N HIS A 86 0.77 4.77 -1.66
CA HIS A 86 0.96 5.91 -2.57
C HIS A 86 2.38 5.98 -3.15
N PHE A 87 3.37 5.33 -2.52
CA PHE A 87 4.77 5.34 -2.95
C PHE A 87 5.00 4.65 -4.30
N ASN A 88 4.23 3.61 -4.58
CA ASN A 88 4.35 2.81 -5.79
C ASN A 88 2.98 2.26 -6.18
N SER A 89 2.60 2.37 -7.45
CA SER A 89 1.32 1.88 -7.97
C SER A 89 1.14 0.38 -7.83
N GLN A 90 2.23 -0.39 -7.78
CA GLN A 90 2.27 -1.83 -7.54
C GLN A 90 2.75 -2.20 -6.12
N GLY A 91 2.80 -1.22 -5.22
CA GLY A 91 3.26 -1.43 -3.85
C GLY A 91 2.14 -1.89 -2.91
N ILE A 92 2.48 -2.85 -2.05
CA ILE A 92 1.59 -3.43 -1.04
C ILE A 92 2.27 -3.32 0.32
N ARG A 93 1.62 -2.66 1.27
CA ARG A 93 1.92 -2.75 2.71
C ARG A 93 1.13 -3.89 3.31
N THR A 94 1.79 -4.80 3.99
CA THR A 94 1.15 -5.97 4.58
C THR A 94 2.00 -6.54 5.70
N ASP A 95 1.35 -7.19 6.64
CA ASP A 95 1.94 -7.94 7.75
C ASP A 95 2.19 -9.42 7.40
N ILE A 96 1.92 -9.82 6.16
CA ILE A 96 2.14 -11.19 5.70
C ILE A 96 3.65 -11.53 5.63
N PRO A 97 4.06 -12.73 6.05
CA PRO A 97 5.41 -13.24 5.81
C PRO A 97 5.72 -13.36 4.31
N VAL A 98 6.96 -13.11 3.92
CA VAL A 98 7.36 -13.09 2.51
C VAL A 98 7.19 -14.45 1.83
N GLU A 99 7.40 -15.56 2.56
CA GLU A 99 7.20 -16.92 2.07
C GLU A 99 5.73 -17.19 1.74
N THR A 100 4.83 -16.71 2.61
CA THR A 100 3.38 -16.83 2.41
C THR A 100 2.93 -15.97 1.23
N LEU A 101 3.48 -14.76 1.10
CA LEU A 101 3.21 -13.89 -0.05
C LEU A 101 3.63 -14.55 -1.37
N LYS A 102 4.85 -15.11 -1.44
CA LYS A 102 5.33 -15.86 -2.61
C LYS A 102 4.38 -17.01 -2.97
N ARG A 103 3.89 -17.75 -1.98
CA ARG A 103 2.92 -18.84 -2.19
C ARG A 103 1.60 -18.35 -2.78
N ILE A 104 1.08 -17.21 -2.32
CA ILE A 104 -0.15 -16.60 -2.87
C ILE A 104 0.06 -16.21 -4.34
N LEU A 105 1.23 -15.67 -4.68
CA LEU A 105 1.57 -15.30 -6.05
C LEU A 105 1.66 -16.52 -6.97
N SER A 106 2.34 -17.59 -6.55
CA SER A 106 2.47 -18.83 -7.33
C SER A 106 1.12 -19.55 -7.56
N LYS A 107 0.14 -19.35 -6.67
CA LYS A 107 -1.23 -19.90 -6.81
C LYS A 107 -2.15 -19.07 -7.72
N THR A 108 -1.62 -18.09 -8.46
CA THR A 108 -2.42 -17.30 -9.42
C THR A 108 -2.36 -17.90 -10.84
N ARG A 109 -2.23 -19.23 -10.92
CA ARG A 109 -2.52 -20.03 -12.11
C ARG A 109 -4.01 -20.36 -12.19
#